data_AF-A0A524LXZ4-F1
#
_entry.id   AF-A0A524LXZ4-F1
#
_cell.length_a   1.000
_cell.length_b   1.000
_cell.length_c   1.000
_cell.angle_alpha   90.00
_cell.angle_beta   90.00
_cell.angle_gamma   90.00
#
_symmetry.space_group_name_H-M   'P 1'
#
loop_
_entity.id
_entity.type
_entity.pdbx_description
1 polymer ?
#
loop_
_entity_poly.entity_id
_entity_poly.type
_entity_poly.pdbx_seq_one_letter_code
_entity_poly.pdbx_strand_id
1 'polypeptide(L)' 'MVLELQKPRPIWQIMFSTHHTDVGLLYLITSLAFLFLGGALALVIRAELFLPGSQIISDSMTYN' A
#
# COMPACT_ATOMS: atom_id res chain seq x y z
N MET A 1 -25.98 32.04 4.02
CA MET A 1 -25.09 31.14 3.27
C MET A 1 -25.66 29.74 3.44
N VAL A 2 -26.35 29.22 2.43
CA VAL A 2 -26.89 27.84 2.45
C VAL A 2 -25.75 26.92 2.05
N LEU A 3 -25.45 25.91 2.88
CA LEU A 3 -24.47 24.88 2.55
C LEU A 3 -25.11 23.92 1.54
N GLU A 4 -24.90 24.17 0.25
CA GLU A 4 -25.20 23.21 -0.81
C GLU A 4 -24.25 22.02 -0.68
N LEU A 5 -24.76 20.88 -0.24
CA LEU A 5 -23.98 19.65 -0.05
C LEU A 5 -23.50 19.15 -1.42
N GLN A 6 -22.27 19.48 -1.79
CA GLN A 6 -21.66 18.99 -3.02
C GLN A 6 -21.63 17.46 -2.99
N LYS A 7 -22.31 16.84 -3.95
CA LYS A 7 -22.40 15.39 -4.08
C LYS A 7 -20.99 14.82 -4.26
N PRO A 8 -20.54 13.88 -3.41
CA PRO A 8 -19.21 13.31 -3.53
C PRO A 8 -19.06 12.59 -4.88
N ARG A 9 -17.89 12.76 -5.51
CA ARG A 9 -17.55 12.06 -6.76
C ARG A 9 -17.45 10.55 -6.48
N PRO A 10 -18.18 9.68 -7.20
CA PRO A 10 -18.09 8.24 -7.02
C PRO A 10 -16.70 7.71 -7.40
N ILE A 11 -16.23 6.67 -6.72
CA ILE A 11 -14.89 6.09 -6.89
C ILE A 11 -14.63 5.65 -8.34
N TRP A 12 -15.65 5.11 -9.02
CA TRP A 12 -15.57 4.72 -10.42
C TRP A 12 -15.20 5.87 -11.36
N GLN A 13 -15.59 7.11 -11.05
CA GLN A 13 -15.19 8.29 -11.84
C GLN A 13 -13.70 8.61 -11.69
N ILE A 14 -13.07 8.24 -10.58
CA ILE A 14 -11.63 8.45 -10.36
C ILE A 14 -10.85 7.31 -11.00
N MET A 15 -11.30 6.06 -10.84
CA MET A 15 -10.65 4.87 -11.41
C MET A 15 -10.56 4.90 -12.94
N PHE A 16 -11.59 5.44 -13.60
CA PHE A 16 -11.64 5.56 -15.07
C PHE A 16 -11.40 7.00 -15.56
N SER A 17 -10.85 7.88 -14.71
CA SER A 17 -10.52 9.25 -15.10
C SER A 17 -9.26 9.31 -15.95
N THR A 18 -9.25 10.19 -16.96
CA THR A 18 -8.04 10.52 -17.73
C THR A 18 -7.33 11.77 -17.21
N HIS A 19 -7.88 12.43 -16.19
CA HIS A 19 -7.29 13.65 -15.63
C HIS A 19 -5.99 13.32 -14.87
N HIS A 20 -4.91 14.04 -15.17
CA HIS A 20 -3.58 13.79 -14.60
C HIS A 20 -3.52 13.86 -13.07
N THR A 21 -4.36 14.69 -12.43
CA THR A 21 -4.45 14.72 -10.96
C THR A 21 -5.15 13.49 -10.39
N ASP A 22 -6.15 12.95 -11.09
CA ASP A 22 -6.87 11.75 -10.63
C ASP A 22 -5.97 10.51 -10.80
N VAL A 23 -5.26 10.42 -11.93
CA VAL A 23 -4.25 9.38 -12.18
C VAL A 23 -3.11 9.50 -11.16
N GLY A 24 -2.59 10.70 -10.92
CA GLY A 24 -1.55 10.94 -9.93
C GLY A 24 -1.96 10.50 -8.52
N LEU A 25 -3.21 10.75 -8.13
CA LEU A 25 -3.76 10.28 -6.84
C LEU A 25 -3.78 8.75 -6.74
N LEU A 26 -4.21 8.06 -7.80
CA LEU A 26 -4.21 6.59 -7.84
C LEU A 26 -2.79 6.02 -7.67
N TYR A 27 -1.79 6.60 -8.33
CA TYR A 27 -0.39 6.21 -8.18
C TYR A 27 0.14 6.46 -6.76
N LEU A 28 -0.19 7.61 -6.16
CA LEU A 28 0.27 7.96 -4.81
C LEU A 28 -0.33 7.04 -3.74
N ILE A 29 -1.62 6.71 -3.85
CA ILE A 29 -2.28 5.76 -2.94
C ILE A 29 -1.67 4.37 -3.11
N THR A 30 -1.49 3.93 -4.36
CA THR A 30 -0.95 2.59 -4.65
C THR A 30 0.49 2.45 -4.17
N SER A 31 1.35 3.43 -4.47
CA SER A 31 2.75 3.40 -4.04
C SER A 31 2.89 3.43 -2.53
N LEU A 32 2.07 4.22 -1.83
CA LEU A 32 2.06 4.25 -0.37
C LEU A 32 1.57 2.93 0.23
N ALA A 33 0.57 2.28 -0.37
CA ALA A 33 0.10 0.97 0.07
C ALA A 33 1.19 -0.11 -0.10
N PHE A 34 1.87 -0.16 -1.24
CA PHE A 34 2.98 -1.08 -1.47
C PHE A 34 4.22 -0.75 -0.64
N LEU A 35 4.44 0.52 -0.30
CA LEU A 35 5.50 0.93 0.63
C LEU A 35 5.30 0.27 2.00
N PHE A 36 4.08 0.31 2.55
CA PHE A 36 3.80 -0.33 3.84
C PHE A 36 3.83 -1.85 3.74
N LEU A 37 3.31 -2.44 2.66
CA LEU A 37 3.35 -3.89 2.46
C LEU A 37 4.79 -4.41 2.33
N GLY A 38 5.57 -3.85 1.41
CA GLY A 38 6.98 -4.22 1.21
C GLY A 38 7.85 -3.85 2.40
N GLY A 39 7.58 -2.72 3.04
CA GLY A 39 8.24 -2.30 4.27
C GLY A 39 8.01 -3.26 5.43
N ALA A 40 6.76 -3.71 5.62
CA ALA A 40 6.45 -4.72 6.63
C ALA A 40 7.16 -6.05 6.36
N LEU A 41 7.18 -6.52 5.10
CA LEU A 41 7.92 -7.72 4.71
C LEU A 41 9.42 -7.58 4.96
N ALA A 42 10.01 -6.42 4.65
CA ALA A 42 11.42 -6.15 4.93
C ALA A 42 11.73 -6.15 6.43
N LEU A 43 10.82 -5.66 7.27
CA LEU A 43 10.95 -5.72 8.72
C LEU A 43 10.89 -7.16 9.25
N VAL A 44 10.02 -8.02 8.68
CA VAL A 44 9.95 -9.44 9.04
C VAL A 44 11.28 -10.14 8.72
N ILE A 45 11.85 -9.91 7.53
CA ILE A 45 13.17 -10.45 7.17
C ILE A 45 14.23 -9.95 8.17
N ARG A 46 14.24 -8.64 8.48
CA ARG A 46 15.19 -8.08 9.46
C ARG A 46 15.03 -8.68 10.86
N ALA A 47 13.80 -8.98 11.28
CA ALA A 47 13.52 -9.59 12.57
C ALA A 47 14.08 -11.03 12.65
N GLU A 48 14.04 -11.78 11.55
CA GLU A 48 14.63 -13.13 11.48
C GLU A 48 16.15 -13.12 11.65
N LEU A 49 16.84 -12.16 11.02
CA LEU A 49 18.30 -12.07 11.13
C LEU A 49 18.79 -11.55 12.49
N PHE A 50 17.91 -11.19 13.43
CA PHE A 50 18.33 -10.60 14.71
C PHE A 50 19.05 -11.59 15.63
N LEU A 51 18.68 -12.87 15.57
CA LEU A 51 19.32 -13.97 16.32
C LEU A 51 19.65 -15.12 15.36
N PRO A 52 20.73 -15.88 15.59
CA PRO A 52 21.04 -17.04 14.77
C PRO A 52 20.01 -18.16 14.97
N GLY A 53 19.50 -18.71 13.86
CA GLY A 53 18.49 -19.77 13.82
C GLY A 53 17.15 -19.28 13.27
N SER A 54 16.29 -20.19 12.80
CA SER A 54 14.95 -19.82 12.31
C SER A 54 14.01 -19.56 13.48
N GLN A 55 13.41 -18.36 13.53
CA GLN A 55 12.51 -17.96 14.63
C GLN A 55 11.07 -17.71 14.15
N ILE A 56 10.88 -17.08 12.98
CA ILE A 56 9.55 -16.62 12.51
C ILE A 56 9.03 -17.48 11.32
N ILE A 57 9.94 -17.96 10.48
CA ILE A 57 9.73 -18.61 9.19
C ILE A 57 10.65 -19.83 9.19
N SER A 58 10.05 -20.99 9.48
CA SER A 58 10.76 -22.27 9.54
C SER A 58 11.05 -22.89 8.18
N ASP A 59 10.32 -22.46 7.15
CA ASP A 59 10.46 -22.98 5.79
C ASP A 59 11.39 -22.09 4.95
N SER A 60 12.47 -22.67 4.45
CA SER A 60 13.47 -21.97 3.64
C SER A 60 12.95 -21.56 2.27
N MET A 61 11.91 -22.23 1.74
CA MET A 61 11.28 -21.79 0.48
C MET A 61 10.40 -20.55 0.67
N THR A 62 9.81 -20.35 1.85
CA THR A 62 9.01 -19.16 2.15
C THR A 62 9.87 -17.92 2.44
N TYR A 63 11.13 -18.12 2.83
CA TYR A 63 12.09 -17.04 3.10
C TYR A 63 12.88 -16.57 1.86
N ASN A 64 13.04 -17.43 0.85
CA ASN A 64 13.74 -17.13 -0.42
C ASN A 64 12.88 -16.35 -1.40
#